data_AF-A0A6J0SEX6-F1
#
_entry.id   AF-A0A6J0SEX6-F1
#
_cell.length_a   1.000
_cell.length_b   1.000
_cell.length_c   1.000
_cell.angle_alpha   90.00
_cell.angle_beta   90.00
_cell.angle_gamma   90.00
#
_symmetry.space_group_name_H-M   'P 1'
#
loop_
_entity.id
_entity.type
_entity.pdbx_description
1 polymer ?
#
loop_
_entity_poly.entity_id
_entity_poly.type
_entity_poly.pdbx_seq_one_letter_code
_entity_poly.pdbx_strand_id
1 'polypeptide(L)' 'MYGPPGCGKTMLAKAVAHHTTAAFIRVVGSEFVQKYLGEGPRMVRDVFRLAKENAPAIIFIDEIDAIATKRFDAQTG' A
#
# COMPACT_ATOMS: atom_id res chain seq x y z
N MET A 1 1.66 7.54 -6.98
CA MET A 1 2.29 8.87 -7.20
C MET A 1 3.79 8.66 -7.31
N TYR A 2 4.46 9.22 -8.32
CA TYR A 2 5.92 9.10 -8.49
C TYR A 2 6.58 10.49 -8.46
N GLY A 3 7.86 10.55 -8.12
CA GLY A 3 8.67 11.77 -8.18
C GLY A 3 9.76 11.80 -7.09
N PRO A 4 10.61 12.84 -7.05
CA PRO A 4 11.72 12.93 -6.10
C PRO A 4 11.27 12.83 -4.63
N PRO A 5 12.10 12.27 -3.72
CA PRO A 5 11.80 12.29 -2.30
C PRO A 5 11.63 13.74 -1.81
N GLY A 6 10.72 13.97 -0.86
CA GLY A 6 10.48 15.31 -0.32
C GLY A 6 9.44 16.17 -1.05
N CYS A 7 8.91 15.77 -2.22
CA CYS A 7 7.87 16.54 -2.93
C CYS A 7 6.45 16.41 -2.31
N GLY A 8 6.32 16.13 -1.01
CA GLY A 8 5.03 16.12 -0.32
C GLY A 8 4.03 15.03 -0.74
N LYS A 9 4.46 13.95 -1.38
CA LYS A 9 3.56 12.91 -1.90
C LYS A 9 2.64 12.30 -0.83
N THR A 10 3.23 11.85 0.27
CA THR A 10 2.50 11.32 1.43
C THR A 10 1.66 12.40 2.11
N MET A 11 2.11 13.66 2.09
CA MET A 11 1.37 14.79 2.68
C MET A 11 0.10 15.12 1.89
N LEU A 12 0.17 15.07 0.55
CA LEU A 12 -0.99 15.28 -0.32
C LEU A 12 -2.03 14.19 -0.13
N ALA A 13 -1.62 12.92 -0.03
CA ALA A 13 -2.53 11.81 0.25
C ALA A 13 -3.26 11.99 1.59
N LYS A 14 -2.55 12.43 2.64
CA LYS A 14 -3.14 12.76 3.95
C LYS A 14 -4.08 13.98 3.88
N ALA A 15 -3.75 15.00 3.10
CA ALA A 15 -4.59 16.18 2.95
C ALA A 15 -5.92 15.84 2.24
N VAL A 16 -5.87 15.01 1.19
CA VAL A 16 -7.07 14.50 0.50
C VAL A 16 -7.93 13.69 1.47
N ALA A 17 -7.31 12.78 2.21
CA ALA A 17 -7.99 11.99 3.24
C ALA A 17 -8.67 12.84 4.31
N HIS A 18 -8.05 13.95 4.73
CA HIS A 18 -8.63 14.87 5.70
C HIS A 18 -9.78 15.71 5.11
N HIS A 19 -9.73 16.02 3.82
CA HIS A 19 -10.78 16.76 3.13
C HIS A 19 -11.97 15.89 2.72
N THR A 20 -11.77 14.59 2.60
CA THR A 20 -12.84 13.61 2.36
C THR A 20 -13.31 13.02 3.69
N THR A 21 -14.61 12.79 3.89
CA THR A 21 -15.11 11.98 5.02
C THR A 21 -14.82 10.48 4.86
N ALA A 22 -13.82 10.13 4.04
CA ALA A 22 -13.48 8.76 3.72
C ALA A 22 -12.44 8.21 4.71
N ALA A 23 -12.60 6.95 5.10
CA ALA A 23 -11.63 6.26 5.95
C ALA A 23 -10.29 6.14 5.21
N PHE A 24 -9.19 6.57 5.83
CA PHE A 24 -7.86 6.51 5.21
C PHE A 24 -7.04 5.39 5.81
N ILE A 25 -6.73 4.39 4.98
CA ILE A 25 -5.94 3.22 5.37
C ILE A 25 -4.57 3.36 4.70
N ARG A 26 -3.54 3.65 5.50
CA ARG A 26 -2.15 3.75 5.05
C ARG A 26 -1.44 2.43 5.27
N VAL A 27 -0.81 1.90 4.23
CA VAL A 27 0.05 0.70 4.29
C VAL A 27 1.38 1.02 3.65
N VAL A 28 2.49 0.56 4.24
CA VAL A 28 3.82 0.69 3.65
C VAL A 28 4.15 -0.60 2.91
N GLY A 29 4.73 -0.51 1.71
CA GLY A 29 5.08 -1.65 0.87
C GLY A 29 5.87 -2.72 1.64
N SER A 30 6.87 -2.31 2.40
CA SER A 30 7.69 -3.19 3.25
C SER A 30 6.89 -4.03 4.25
N GLU A 31 5.69 -3.59 4.68
CA GLU A 31 4.82 -4.35 5.59
C GLU A 31 4.25 -5.62 4.94
N PHE A 32 4.16 -5.66 3.60
CA PHE A 32 3.72 -6.85 2.87
C PHE A 32 4.84 -7.91 2.73
N VAL A 33 6.10 -7.56 3.01
CA VAL A 33 7.23 -8.50 3.00
C VAL A 33 7.27 -9.24 4.33
N GLN A 34 6.56 -10.35 4.40
CA GLN A 34 6.54 -11.20 5.59
C GLN A 34 7.53 -12.36 5.45
N LYS A 35 8.14 -12.74 6.57
CA LYS A 35 9.07 -13.89 6.66
C LYS A 35 8.39 -15.23 6.34
N TYR A 36 7.07 -15.27 6.44
CA TYR A 36 6.23 -16.44 6.27
C TYR A 36 5.49 -16.40 4.92
N LEU A 37 5.63 -17.48 4.14
CA LEU A 37 4.99 -17.62 2.84
C LEU A 37 3.46 -17.56 3.00
N GLY A 38 2.82 -16.61 2.30
CA GLY A 38 1.35 -16.49 2.27
C GLY A 38 0.74 -15.48 3.24
N GLU A 39 1.52 -14.87 4.14
CA GLU A 39 0.99 -13.79 5.01
C GLU A 39 0.79 -12.47 4.26
N GLY A 40 1.70 -12.10 3.34
CA GLY A 40 1.53 -10.92 2.50
C GLY A 40 0.18 -10.89 1.76
N PRO A 41 -0.20 -11.94 1.01
CA PRO A 41 -1.50 -12.04 0.36
C PRO A 41 -2.70 -12.01 1.31
N ARG A 42 -2.58 -12.51 2.56
CA ARG A 42 -3.64 -12.43 3.57
C ARG A 42 -3.84 -10.98 4.02
N MET A 43 -2.76 -10.28 4.37
CA MET A 43 -2.79 -8.87 4.73
C MET A 43 -3.47 -8.01 3.67
N VAL A 44 -3.15 -8.23 2.38
CA VAL A 44 -3.80 -7.51 1.28
C VAL A 44 -5.31 -7.71 1.33
N ARG A 45 -5.80 -8.95 1.48
CA ARG A 45 -7.24 -9.24 1.55
C ARG A 45 -7.90 -8.58 2.75
N ASP A 46 -7.24 -8.57 3.90
CA ASP A 46 -7.77 -7.97 5.12
C ASP A 46 -7.84 -6.45 5.03
N VAL A 47 -6.84 -5.80 4.43
CA VAL A 47 -6.88 -4.35 4.13
C VAL A 47 -8.05 -4.00 3.22
N PHE A 48 -8.27 -4.77 2.15
CA PHE A 48 -9.42 -4.54 1.26
C PHE A 48 -10.76 -4.83 1.93
N ARG A 49 -10.84 -5.83 2.81
CA ARG A 49 -12.04 -6.11 3.61
C ARG A 49 -12.36 -4.93 4.53
N LEU A 50 -11.37 -4.44 5.27
CA LEU A 50 -11.52 -3.29 6.16
C LEU A 50 -11.95 -2.03 5.40
N ALA A 51 -11.36 -1.78 4.23
CA ALA A 51 -11.74 -0.65 3.39
C ALA A 51 -13.19 -0.74 2.90
N LYS A 52 -13.66 -1.96 2.58
CA LYS A 52 -15.05 -2.21 2.15
C LYS A 52 -16.04 -1.98 3.30
N GLU A 53 -15.70 -2.39 4.51
CA GLU A 53 -16.53 -2.18 5.70
C GLU A 53 -16.60 -0.71 6.13
N ASN A 54 -15.51 0.04 5.91
CA ASN A 54 -15.42 1.47 6.24
C ASN A 54 -15.67 2.38 5.02
N ALA A 55 -16.39 1.90 4.00
CA ALA A 55 -16.67 2.69 2.81
C ALA A 55 -17.51 3.95 3.15
N PRO A 56 -17.20 5.13 2.59
CA PRO A 56 -16.14 5.42 1.61
C PRO A 56 -14.73 5.36 2.23
N ALA A 57 -13.78 4.72 1.55
CA ALA A 57 -12.41 4.55 2.04
C ALA A 57 -11.35 4.75 0.96
N ILE A 58 -10.17 5.23 1.36
CA ILE A 58 -8.97 5.44 0.54
C ILE A 58 -7.86 4.55 1.10
N ILE A 59 -7.38 3.61 0.29
CA ILE A 59 -6.19 2.82 0.61
C ILE A 59 -4.97 3.50 -0.02
N PHE A 60 -4.00 3.88 0.80
CA PHE A 60 -2.74 4.48 0.36
C PHE A 60 -1.58 3.53 0.63
N ILE A 61 -0.96 3.04 -0.45
CA ILE A 61 0.24 2.19 -0.39
C ILE A 61 1.46 3.07 -0.66
N ASP A 62 2.27 3.30 0.37
CA ASP A 62 3.56 4.02 0.26
C ASP A 62 4.69 3.02 -0.02
N GLU A 63 5.81 3.47 -0.58
CA GLU A 63 7.00 2.63 -0.82
C GLU A 63 6.70 1.29 -1.55
N ILE A 64 5.81 1.31 -2.53
CA ILE A 64 5.47 0.10 -3.31
C ILE A 64 6.67 -0.47 -4.07
N ASP A 65 7.67 0.36 -4.35
CA ASP A 65 8.96 -0.04 -4.91
C ASP A 65 9.74 -1.01 -4.01
N ALA A 66 9.53 -0.98 -2.69
CA ALA A 66 10.13 -1.95 -1.76
C ALA A 66 9.63 -3.39 -1.99
N ILE A 67 8.42 -3.56 -2.52
CA ILE A 67 7.83 -4.86 -2.87
C ILE A 67 7.81 -5.15 -4.36
N ALA A 68 7.92 -4.11 -5.18
CA ALA A 68 8.02 -4.23 -6.62
C ALA A 68 9.46 -4.59 -7.00
N THR A 69 9.97 -5.72 -6.50
CA THR A 69 11.00 -6.42 -7.24
C THR A 69 10.40 -6.74 -8.61
N LYS A 70 11.06 -6.27 -9.67
CA LYS A 70 10.77 -6.74 -11.04
C LYS A 70 10.60 -8.26 -10.94
N ARG A 71 9.61 -8.82 -11.64
CA ARG A 71 9.62 -10.24 -11.98
C ARG A 71 10.94 -10.47 -12.73
N PHE A 72 12.02 -10.76 -12.00
CA PHE A 72 12.99 -11.70 -12.51
C PHE A 72 12.16 -12.95 -12.65
N ASP A 73 11.87 -13.27 -13.90
CA ASP A 73 11.53 -14.63 -14.25
C ASP A 73 12.43 -15.51 -13.40
N ALA A 74 11.80 -16.32 -12.55
CA ALA A 74 12.42 -17.55 -12.09
C ALA A 74 12.55 -18.47 -13.30
N GLN A 75 13.33 -18.04 -14.29
CA GLN A 75 14.01 -18.88 -15.24
C GLN A 75 15.38 -19.17 -14.65
N THR A 76 15.50 -20.43 -14.25
CA THR A 76 16.73 -21.22 -14.26
C THR A 76 17.62 -21.12 -13.02
N GLY A 77 17.70 -22.27 -12.35
CA GLY A 77 18.59 -22.63 -11.25
C GLY A 77 18.13 -23.94 -10.66
#